data_AF-A0A6S7D9T5-F1
#
_entry.id   AF-A0A6S7D9T5-F1
#
_cell.length_a   1.000
_cell.length_b   1.000
_cell.length_c   1.000
_cell.angle_alpha   90.00
_cell.angle_beta   90.00
_cell.angle_gamma   90.00
#
_symmetry.space_group_name_H-M   'P 1'
#
loop_
_entity.id
_entity.type
_entity.pdbx_description
1 polymer ?
#
loop_
_entity_poly.entity_id
_entity_poly.type
_entity_poly.pdbx_seq_one_letter_code
_entity_poly.pdbx_strand_id
1 'polypeptide(L)'
;MIALSAPLLLLPVVAGQLTRWLAPAPICGVGLLLAAAGLAWLSLAMTAGPVTARVGPMLLIGIGISLPWGLMDGLAVSVVPTERAGMAAGIFSTTRVAGEGVALAVVGALLTALTARNLATALPGAASRATPAAQRLVAGDFDALAAILPGVGRAVLAQACAEAFATLLWILAAITVLTALVVFLFLGKSEARTVAAAARA
;
A
#
# COMPACT_ATOMS: atom_id res chain seq x y z
N MET A 1 -8.26 -10.47 8.14
CA MET A 1 -9.07 -9.41 7.50
C MET A 1 -9.57 -8.40 8.52
N ILE A 2 -10.26 -8.82 9.59
CA ILE A 2 -10.78 -7.92 10.65
C ILE A 2 -9.71 -6.97 11.22
N ALA A 3 -8.49 -7.45 11.48
CA ALA A 3 -7.40 -6.63 12.02
C ALA A 3 -6.97 -5.47 11.09
N LEU A 4 -7.13 -5.62 9.78
CA LEU A 4 -6.76 -4.58 8.80
C LEU A 4 -7.94 -3.64 8.52
N SER A 5 -9.17 -4.16 8.57
CA SER A 5 -10.40 -3.42 8.25
C SER A 5 -11.00 -2.65 9.44
N ALA A 6 -10.81 -3.11 10.68
CA ALA A 6 -11.38 -2.45 11.86
C ALA A 6 -10.83 -1.02 12.09
N PRO A 7 -9.51 -0.76 11.95
CA PRO A 7 -8.98 0.60 12.06
C PRO A 7 -9.51 1.52 10.96
N LEU A 8 -9.63 1.00 9.73
CA LEU A 8 -10.13 1.75 8.56
C LEU A 8 -11.59 2.20 8.71
N LEU A 9 -12.38 1.56 9.58
CA LEU A 9 -13.77 1.94 9.85
C LEU A 9 -13.91 3.04 10.89
N LEU A 10 -13.02 3.07 11.90
CA LEU A 10 -13.17 3.93 13.07
C LEU A 10 -12.27 5.18 13.01
N LEU A 11 -11.05 5.01 12.51
CA LEU A 11 -10.02 6.06 12.56
C LEU A 11 -10.15 7.19 11.52
N PRO A 12 -10.84 7.04 10.36
CA PRO A 12 -11.07 8.19 9.47
C PRO A 12 -11.84 9.32 10.16
N VAL A 13 -12.77 8.98 11.07
CA VAL A 13 -13.53 9.95 11.87
C VAL A 13 -12.60 10.71 12.83
N VAL A 14 -11.62 10.01 13.42
CA VAL A 14 -10.61 10.62 14.30
C VAL A 14 -9.70 11.54 13.50
N ALA A 15 -9.29 11.14 12.29
CA ALA A 15 -8.49 11.97 11.40
C ALA A 15 -9.20 13.29 11.04
N GLY A 16 -10.50 13.24 10.75
CA GLY A 16 -11.33 14.42 10.51
C GLY A 16 -11.56 15.32 11.74
N GLN A 17 -11.47 14.80 12.96
CA GLN A 17 -11.47 15.62 14.18
C GLN A 17 -10.10 16.26 14.44
N LEU A 18 -9.02 15.56 14.09
CA LEU A 18 -7.65 16.00 14.33
C LEU A 18 -7.28 17.24 13.49
N THR A 19 -7.91 17.43 12.33
CA THR A 19 -7.74 18.64 11.50
C THR A 19 -8.28 19.92 12.13
N ARG A 20 -9.07 19.83 13.20
CA ARG A 20 -9.47 21.02 13.98
C ARG A 20 -8.31 21.60 14.79
N TRP A 21 -7.26 20.82 15.00
CA TRP A 21 -6.11 21.17 15.85
C TRP A 21 -4.78 21.18 15.07
N LEU A 22 -4.67 20.38 14.01
CA LEU A 22 -3.47 20.22 13.21
C LEU A 22 -3.74 20.46 11.73
N ALA A 23 -2.75 21.02 11.06
CA ALA A 23 -2.68 21.13 9.60
C ALA A 23 -2.85 19.73 8.92
N PRO A 24 -3.54 19.63 7.77
CA PRO A 24 -3.66 18.37 7.04
C PRO A 24 -2.33 17.76 6.59
N ALA A 25 -1.31 18.60 6.30
CA ALA A 25 0.00 18.14 5.84
C ALA A 25 0.71 17.17 6.82
N PRO A 26 0.93 17.52 8.10
CA PRO A 26 1.55 16.62 9.07
C PRO A 26 0.69 15.41 9.40
N ILE A 27 -0.65 15.52 9.40
CA ILE A 27 -1.53 14.37 9.65
C ILE A 27 -1.35 13.30 8.56
N CYS A 28 -1.40 13.71 7.29
CA CYS A 28 -1.17 12.81 6.17
C CYS A 28 0.27 12.25 6.15
N GLY A 29 1.27 13.10 6.41
CA GLY A 29 2.67 12.69 6.44
C GLY A 29 2.95 11.63 7.52
N VAL A 30 2.50 11.86 8.75
CA VAL A 30 2.65 10.90 9.86
C VAL A 30 1.90 9.61 9.58
N GLY A 31 0.66 9.69 9.05
CA GLY A 31 -0.10 8.51 8.67
C GLY A 31 0.63 7.63 7.64
N LEU A 32 1.18 8.25 6.58
CA LEU A 32 1.96 7.55 5.56
C LEU A 32 3.26 6.94 6.14
N LEU A 33 3.94 7.64 7.04
CA LEU A 33 5.13 7.09 7.72
C LEU A 33 4.78 5.89 8.62
N LEU A 34 3.67 5.95 9.35
CA LEU A 34 3.16 4.82 10.13
C LEU A 34 2.81 3.63 9.23
N ALA A 35 2.16 3.88 8.09
CA ALA A 35 1.86 2.85 7.11
C ALA A 35 3.14 2.21 6.54
N ALA A 36 4.15 3.02 6.21
CA ALA A 36 5.44 2.54 5.73
C ALA A 36 6.17 1.69 6.79
N ALA A 37 6.17 2.13 8.05
CA ALA A 37 6.72 1.37 9.17
C ALA A 37 5.98 0.03 9.36
N GLY A 38 4.64 0.04 9.24
CA GLY A 38 3.83 -1.17 9.28
C GLY A 38 4.13 -2.14 8.13
N LEU A 39 4.36 -1.64 6.90
CA LEU A 39 4.77 -2.44 5.75
C LEU A 39 6.16 -3.07 5.95
N ALA A 40 7.14 -2.29 6.44
CA ALA A 40 8.47 -2.79 6.75
C ALA A 40 8.43 -3.85 7.85
N TRP A 41 7.66 -3.61 8.91
CA TRP A 41 7.46 -4.57 9.99
C TRP A 41 6.73 -5.83 9.51
N LEU A 42 5.73 -5.70 8.63
CA LEU A 42 5.06 -6.85 8.02
C LEU A 42 6.03 -7.69 7.18
N SER A 43 6.94 -7.04 6.45
CA SER A 43 7.98 -7.72 5.66
C SER A 43 8.89 -8.58 6.53
N LEU A 44 9.32 -8.05 7.68
CA LEU A 44 10.10 -8.81 8.66
C LEU A 44 9.30 -9.97 9.28
N ALA A 45 8.00 -9.77 9.54
CA ALA A 45 7.13 -10.81 10.06
C ALA A 45 6.76 -11.89 9.02
N MET A 46 6.98 -11.63 7.72
CA MET A 46 6.85 -12.65 6.67
C MET A 46 8.02 -13.63 6.67
N THR A 47 9.21 -13.17 7.07
CA THR A 47 10.43 -13.99 7.09
C THR A 47 10.73 -14.57 8.47
N ALA A 48 10.19 -13.99 9.55
CA ALA A 48 10.42 -14.42 10.92
C ALA A 48 9.12 -14.55 11.74
N GLY A 49 8.83 -15.77 12.21
CA GLY A 49 7.95 -16.02 13.36
C GLY A 49 6.54 -16.58 13.07
N PRO A 50 5.77 -16.86 14.14
CA PRO A 50 4.42 -17.43 14.06
C PRO A 50 3.42 -16.44 13.44
N VAL A 51 2.33 -16.97 12.86
CA VAL A 51 1.28 -16.21 12.15
C VAL A 51 0.72 -15.04 12.98
N THR A 52 0.68 -15.18 14.30
CA THR A 52 0.20 -14.18 15.26
C THR A 52 1.03 -12.90 15.26
N ALA A 53 2.32 -12.97 14.91
CA ALA A 53 3.21 -11.81 14.84
C ALA A 53 2.82 -10.81 13.74
N ARG A 54 1.97 -11.21 12.78
CA ARG A 54 1.51 -10.34 11.68
C ARG A 54 0.37 -9.41 12.07
N VAL A 55 -0.32 -9.67 13.19
CA VAL A 55 -1.51 -8.89 13.58
C VAL A 55 -1.12 -7.44 13.90
N GLY A 56 -0.01 -7.25 14.62
CA GLY A 56 0.53 -5.93 14.96
C GLY A 56 0.82 -5.05 13.74
N PRO A 57 1.64 -5.48 12.76
CA PRO A 57 1.91 -4.67 11.58
C PRO A 57 0.66 -4.42 10.72
N MET A 58 -0.29 -5.37 10.63
CA MET A 58 -1.56 -5.13 9.92
C MET A 58 -2.40 -4.02 10.57
N LEU A 59 -2.43 -3.95 11.90
CA LEU A 59 -3.10 -2.87 12.62
C LEU A 59 -2.40 -1.53 12.38
N LEU A 60 -1.06 -1.51 12.42
CA LEU A 60 -0.27 -0.30 12.19
C LEU A 60 -0.47 0.26 10.77
N ILE A 61 -0.52 -0.62 9.76
CA ILE A 61 -0.86 -0.24 8.39
C ILE A 61 -2.26 0.38 8.33
N GLY A 62 -3.26 -0.26 8.94
CA GLY A 62 -4.63 0.25 8.98
C GLY A 62 -4.75 1.62 9.64
N ILE A 63 -4.04 1.83 10.75
CA ILE A 63 -3.95 3.13 11.43
C ILE A 63 -3.33 4.16 10.48
N GLY A 64 -2.16 3.87 9.92
CA GLY A 64 -1.44 4.81 9.06
C GLY A 64 -2.24 5.25 7.82
N ILE A 65 -2.88 4.30 7.14
CA ILE A 65 -3.65 4.58 5.91
C ILE A 65 -4.95 5.35 6.22
N SER A 66 -5.58 5.11 7.36
CA SER A 66 -6.85 5.75 7.73
C SER A 66 -6.78 7.28 7.83
N LEU A 67 -5.62 7.81 8.21
CA LEU A 67 -5.39 9.25 8.38
C LEU A 67 -5.50 10.00 7.03
N PRO A 68 -4.67 9.70 6.02
CA PRO A 68 -4.81 10.29 4.69
C PRO A 68 -6.18 10.05 4.06
N TRP A 69 -6.73 8.85 4.22
CA TRP A 69 -8.03 8.50 3.63
C TRP A 69 -9.17 9.37 4.15
N GLY A 70 -9.19 9.67 5.45
CA GLY A 70 -10.22 10.52 6.05
C GLY A 70 -10.16 12.00 5.61
N LEU A 71 -9.03 12.43 5.03
CA LEU A 71 -8.79 13.83 4.65
C LEU A 71 -8.80 14.06 3.14
N MET A 72 -8.43 13.06 2.33
CA MET A 72 -8.25 13.19 0.89
C MET A 72 -9.49 13.70 0.16
N ASP A 73 -10.65 13.12 0.42
CA ASP A 73 -11.89 13.47 -0.29
C ASP A 73 -12.29 14.94 -0.01
N GLY A 74 -12.15 15.39 1.23
CA GLY A 74 -12.44 16.77 1.63
C GLY A 74 -11.44 17.78 1.05
N LEU A 75 -10.15 17.46 1.08
CA LEU A 75 -9.11 18.32 0.51
C LEU A 75 -9.25 18.46 -1.01
N ALA A 76 -9.59 17.38 -1.71
CA ALA A 76 -9.75 17.37 -3.17
C ALA A 76 -10.87 18.31 -3.65
N VAL A 77 -11.96 18.42 -2.88
CA VAL A 77 -13.11 19.26 -3.23
C VAL A 77 -12.98 20.67 -2.66
N SER A 78 -12.16 20.89 -1.64
CA SER A 78 -11.98 22.20 -0.98
C SER A 78 -11.38 23.30 -1.86
N VAL A 79 -10.75 22.95 -2.98
CA VAL A 79 -10.08 23.88 -3.90
C VAL A 79 -10.95 24.34 -5.09
N VAL A 80 -12.20 23.87 -5.16
CA VAL A 80 -13.13 24.24 -6.24
C VAL A 80 -14.36 24.99 -5.71
N PRO A 81 -14.98 25.88 -6.51
CA PRO A 81 -16.25 26.51 -6.14
C PRO A 81 -17.34 25.48 -5.85
N THR A 82 -18.25 25.81 -4.93
CA THR A 82 -19.33 24.94 -4.45
C THR A 82 -20.23 24.43 -5.58
N GLU A 83 -20.41 25.23 -6.63
CA GLU A 83 -21.24 24.91 -7.81
C GLU A 83 -20.60 23.81 -8.67
N ARG A 84 -19.29 23.57 -8.52
CA ARG A 84 -18.51 22.57 -9.26
C ARG A 84 -17.96 21.45 -8.37
N ALA A 85 -18.29 21.45 -7.07
CA ALA A 85 -17.85 20.46 -6.11
C ALA A 85 -18.18 19.02 -6.54
N GLY A 86 -19.40 18.81 -7.09
CA GLY A 86 -19.82 17.51 -7.62
C GLY A 86 -18.98 17.04 -8.82
N MET A 87 -18.58 17.95 -9.72
CA MET A 87 -17.72 17.60 -10.86
C MET A 87 -16.30 17.26 -10.42
N ALA A 88 -15.74 18.02 -9.47
CA ALA A 88 -14.42 17.73 -8.93
C ALA A 88 -14.38 16.40 -8.16
N ALA A 89 -15.40 16.12 -7.34
CA ALA A 89 -15.54 14.85 -6.65
C ALA A 89 -15.65 13.67 -7.62
N GLY A 90 -16.38 13.83 -8.73
CA GLY A 90 -16.51 12.82 -9.79
C GLY A 90 -15.19 12.51 -10.50
N ILE A 91 -14.40 13.55 -10.83
CA ILE A 91 -13.06 13.36 -11.42
C ILE A 91 -12.15 12.65 -10.42
N PHE A 92 -12.14 13.11 -9.16
CA PHE A 92 -11.29 12.55 -8.12
C PHE A 92 -11.59 11.07 -7.85
N SER A 93 -12.86 10.70 -7.70
CA SER A 93 -13.26 9.30 -7.47
C SER A 93 -12.91 8.41 -8.66
N THR A 94 -13.09 8.90 -9.89
CA THR A 94 -12.70 8.16 -11.10
C THR A 94 -11.19 7.95 -11.17
N THR A 95 -10.39 8.99 -10.93
CA THR A 95 -8.92 8.87 -10.87
C THR A 95 -8.48 7.92 -9.76
N ARG A 96 -9.15 7.95 -8.61
CA ARG A 96 -8.86 7.05 -7.48
C ARG A 96 -9.08 5.59 -7.87
N VAL A 97 -10.26 5.24 -8.38
CA VAL A 97 -10.59 3.86 -8.78
C VAL A 97 -9.70 3.39 -9.94
N ALA A 98 -9.45 4.24 -10.94
CA ALA A 98 -8.53 3.92 -12.03
C ALA A 98 -7.10 3.68 -11.50
N GLY A 99 -6.64 4.50 -10.56
CA GLY A 99 -5.35 4.36 -9.89
C GLY A 99 -5.23 3.06 -9.09
N GLU A 100 -6.28 2.68 -8.35
CA GLU A 100 -6.35 1.40 -7.64
C GLU A 100 -6.20 0.21 -8.60
N GLY A 101 -6.87 0.25 -9.76
CA GLY A 101 -6.75 -0.78 -10.78
C GLY A 101 -5.34 -0.91 -11.36
N VAL A 102 -4.71 0.22 -11.71
CA VAL A 102 -3.32 0.24 -12.20
C VAL A 102 -2.36 -0.27 -11.12
N ALA A 103 -2.54 0.15 -9.86
CA ALA A 103 -1.72 -0.28 -8.75
C ALA A 103 -1.80 -1.81 -8.55
N LEU A 104 -3.00 -2.39 -8.55
CA LEU A 104 -3.19 -3.84 -8.42
C LEU A 104 -2.52 -4.61 -9.56
N ALA A 105 -2.63 -4.13 -10.80
CA ALA A 105 -1.99 -4.75 -11.96
C ALA A 105 -0.46 -4.74 -11.83
N VAL A 106 0.13 -3.60 -11.44
CA VAL A 106 1.58 -3.46 -11.24
C VAL A 106 2.07 -4.33 -10.08
N VAL A 107 1.35 -4.34 -8.95
CA VAL A 107 1.69 -5.15 -7.78
C VAL A 107 1.62 -6.65 -8.12
N GLY A 108 0.60 -7.10 -8.84
CA GLY A 108 0.48 -8.50 -9.29
C GLY A 108 1.59 -8.92 -10.26
N ALA A 109 1.95 -8.04 -11.21
CA ALA A 109 3.04 -8.26 -12.13
C ALA A 109 4.40 -8.34 -11.42
N LEU A 110 4.66 -7.43 -10.48
CA LEU A 110 5.87 -7.44 -9.65
C LEU A 110 5.95 -8.70 -8.79
N LEU A 111 4.86 -9.08 -8.12
CA LEU A 111 4.82 -10.30 -7.31
C LEU A 111 5.14 -11.54 -8.14
N THR A 112 4.54 -11.64 -9.33
CA THR A 112 4.80 -12.73 -10.28
C THR A 112 6.26 -12.76 -10.71
N ALA A 113 6.83 -11.61 -11.09
CA ALA A 113 8.22 -11.51 -11.53
C ALA A 113 9.22 -11.87 -10.41
N LEU A 114 8.98 -11.38 -9.19
CA LEU A 114 9.80 -11.69 -8.02
C LEU A 114 9.71 -13.18 -7.65
N THR A 115 8.50 -13.75 -7.68
CA THR A 115 8.28 -15.17 -7.42
C THR A 115 8.98 -16.04 -8.47
N ALA A 116 8.89 -15.68 -9.76
CA ALA A 116 9.58 -16.37 -10.84
C ALA A 116 11.10 -16.34 -10.65
N ARG A 117 11.65 -15.19 -10.26
CA ARG A 117 13.08 -15.05 -9.95
C ARG A 117 13.52 -15.99 -8.81
N ASN A 118 12.79 -15.97 -7.70
CA ASN A 118 13.10 -16.81 -6.53
C ASN A 118 12.98 -18.31 -6.85
N LEU A 119 12.00 -18.67 -7.68
CA LEU A 119 11.80 -20.06 -8.11
C LEU A 119 12.90 -20.53 -9.08
N ALA A 120 13.36 -19.66 -9.97
CA ALA A 120 14.49 -19.95 -10.85
C ALA A 120 15.80 -20.14 -10.07
N THR A 121 16.01 -19.39 -8.98
CA THR A 121 17.18 -19.59 -8.11
C THR A 121 17.07 -20.85 -7.25
N ALA A 122 15.87 -21.19 -6.76
CA ALA A 122 15.64 -22.38 -5.96
C ALA A 122 15.64 -23.68 -6.77
N LEU A 123 15.22 -23.62 -8.04
CA LEU A 123 15.22 -24.75 -8.98
C LEU A 123 15.97 -24.40 -10.28
N PRO A 124 17.31 -24.43 -10.28
CA PRO A 124 18.09 -24.11 -11.47
C PRO A 124 17.74 -24.96 -12.70
N GLY A 125 17.41 -26.24 -12.49
CA GLY A 125 16.99 -27.17 -13.55
C GLY A 125 15.60 -26.91 -14.13
N ALA A 126 14.81 -26.02 -13.53
CA ALA A 126 13.45 -25.67 -13.97
C ALA A 126 13.29 -24.16 -14.24
N ALA A 127 14.39 -23.42 -14.40
CA ALA A 127 14.35 -21.96 -14.59
C ALA A 127 13.47 -21.51 -15.76
N SER A 128 13.46 -22.24 -16.88
CA SER A 128 12.59 -21.96 -18.04
C SER A 128 11.10 -22.10 -17.74
N ARG A 129 10.74 -22.84 -16.68
CA ARG A 129 9.36 -23.05 -16.21
C ARG A 129 8.99 -22.13 -15.05
N ALA A 130 9.93 -21.33 -14.53
CA ALA A 130 9.72 -20.53 -13.34
C ALA A 130 8.68 -19.41 -13.55
N THR A 131 8.69 -18.74 -14.69
CA THR A 131 7.71 -17.69 -15.02
C THR A 131 6.27 -18.21 -15.12
N PRO A 132 5.96 -19.25 -15.93
CA PRO A 132 4.60 -19.79 -15.99
C PRO A 132 4.16 -20.43 -14.67
N ALA A 133 5.09 -21.04 -13.92
CA ALA A 133 4.79 -21.55 -12.58
C ALA A 133 4.45 -20.43 -11.59
N ALA A 134 5.21 -19.34 -11.58
CA ALA A 134 4.94 -18.18 -10.72
C ALA A 134 3.59 -17.53 -11.02
N GLN A 135 3.20 -17.43 -12.30
CA GLN A 135 1.89 -16.93 -12.70
C GLN A 135 0.76 -17.78 -12.10
N ARG A 136 0.86 -19.11 -12.19
CA ARG A 136 -0.15 -20.03 -11.62
C ARG A 136 -0.14 -20.01 -10.09
N LEU A 137 1.04 -19.93 -9.48
CA LEU A 137 1.18 -19.85 -8.03
C LEU A 137 0.56 -18.57 -7.46
N VAL A 138 0.83 -17.41 -8.08
CA VAL A 138 0.24 -16.13 -7.67
C VAL A 138 -1.27 -16.09 -7.93
N ALA A 139 -1.73 -16.71 -9.01
CA ALA A 139 -3.15 -16.88 -9.30
C ALA A 139 -3.87 -17.87 -8.36
N GLY A 140 -3.13 -18.66 -7.56
CA GLY A 140 -3.69 -19.69 -6.68
C GLY A 140 -4.14 -20.97 -7.41
N ASP A 141 -3.73 -21.15 -8.66
CA ASP A 141 -4.05 -22.31 -9.49
C ASP A 141 -3.03 -23.43 -9.26
N PHE A 142 -3.24 -24.19 -8.17
CA PHE A 142 -2.34 -25.25 -7.75
C PHE A 142 -2.37 -26.48 -8.68
N ASP A 143 -3.48 -26.71 -9.37
CA ASP A 143 -3.61 -27.83 -10.31
C ASP A 143 -2.76 -27.59 -11.56
N ALA A 144 -2.86 -26.39 -12.17
CA ALA A 144 -2.01 -26.03 -13.30
C ALA A 144 -0.54 -25.89 -12.89
N LEU A 145 -0.26 -25.45 -11.65
CA LEU A 145 1.10 -25.38 -11.13
C LEU A 145 1.74 -26.78 -11.03
N ALA A 146 1.00 -27.78 -10.54
CA ALA A 146 1.48 -29.15 -10.41
C ALA A 146 1.84 -29.78 -11.77
N ALA A 147 1.14 -29.40 -12.84
CA ALA A 147 1.47 -29.82 -14.20
C ALA A 147 2.81 -29.24 -14.70
N ILE A 148 3.17 -28.02 -14.27
CA ILE A 148 4.41 -27.34 -14.68
C ILE A 148 5.62 -27.81 -13.86
N LEU A 149 5.43 -27.99 -12.56
CA LEU A 149 6.45 -28.36 -11.58
C LEU A 149 6.04 -29.61 -10.78
N PRO A 150 5.99 -30.79 -11.43
CA PRO A 150 5.65 -32.03 -10.75
C PRO A 150 6.68 -32.37 -9.69
N GLY A 151 6.22 -32.68 -8.47
CA GLY A 151 7.09 -33.13 -7.37
C GLY A 151 7.80 -32.03 -6.60
N VAL A 152 7.57 -30.74 -6.90
CA VAL A 152 8.13 -29.65 -6.08
C VAL A 152 7.37 -29.55 -4.76
N GLY A 153 8.13 -29.58 -3.65
CA GLY A 153 7.56 -29.50 -2.31
C GLY A 153 6.83 -28.17 -2.06
N ARG A 154 5.66 -28.23 -1.41
CA ARG A 154 4.88 -27.04 -1.01
C ARG A 154 5.68 -26.04 -0.19
N ALA A 155 6.66 -26.51 0.59
CA ALA A 155 7.56 -25.66 1.36
C ALA A 155 8.42 -24.73 0.47
N VAL A 156 8.92 -25.23 -0.66
CA VAL A 156 9.74 -24.43 -1.59
C VAL A 156 8.90 -23.37 -2.28
N LEU A 157 7.68 -23.72 -2.70
CA LEU A 157 6.74 -22.79 -3.31
C LEU A 157 6.31 -21.70 -2.31
N ALA A 158 5.99 -22.09 -1.08
CA ALA A 158 5.63 -21.17 -0.01
C ALA A 158 6.78 -20.22 0.33
N GLN A 159 8.02 -20.72 0.40
CA GLN A 159 9.20 -19.92 0.68
C GLN A 159 9.48 -18.90 -0.44
N ALA A 160 9.46 -19.34 -1.71
CA ALA A 160 9.69 -18.45 -2.85
C ALA A 160 8.65 -17.32 -2.92
N CYS A 161 7.38 -17.64 -2.62
CA CYS A 161 6.30 -16.67 -2.55
C CYS A 161 6.44 -15.73 -1.34
N ALA A 162 6.81 -16.25 -0.16
CA ALA A 162 7.02 -15.45 1.04
C ALA A 162 8.16 -14.43 0.86
N GLU A 163 9.28 -14.84 0.26
CA GLU A 163 10.41 -13.96 -0.06
C GLU A 163 10.04 -12.89 -1.11
N ALA A 164 9.25 -13.28 -2.13
CA ALA A 164 8.74 -12.34 -3.12
C ALA A 164 7.81 -11.30 -2.47
N PHE A 165 6.94 -11.74 -1.56
CA PHE A 165 6.03 -10.87 -0.82
C PHE A 165 6.80 -9.92 0.12
N ALA A 166 7.80 -10.42 0.84
CA ALA A 166 8.65 -9.59 1.70
C ALA A 166 9.38 -8.50 0.89
N THR A 167 9.93 -8.85 -0.27
CA THR A 167 10.59 -7.89 -1.18
C THR A 167 9.60 -6.85 -1.70
N LEU A 168 8.41 -7.28 -2.10
CA LEU A 168 7.34 -6.40 -2.57
C LEU A 168 6.89 -5.41 -1.48
N LEU A 169 6.77 -5.87 -0.23
CA LEU A 169 6.44 -5.01 0.92
C LEU A 169 7.51 -3.94 1.17
N TRP A 170 8.79 -4.24 0.99
CA TRP A 170 9.87 -3.24 1.07
C TRP A 170 9.77 -2.19 -0.04
N ILE A 171 9.48 -2.62 -1.27
CA ILE A 171 9.26 -1.71 -2.41
C ILE A 171 8.08 -0.78 -2.12
N LEU A 172 6.95 -1.32 -1.66
CA LEU A 172 5.77 -0.54 -1.30
C LEU A 172 6.02 0.41 -0.12
N ALA A 173 6.79 -0.03 0.88
CA ALA A 173 7.19 0.84 1.99
C ALA A 173 8.04 2.02 1.49
N ALA A 174 9.01 1.79 0.61
CA ALA A 174 9.84 2.84 0.03
C ALA A 174 9.01 3.84 -0.80
N ILE A 175 8.07 3.35 -1.61
CA ILE A 175 7.14 4.21 -2.36
C ILE A 175 6.30 5.04 -1.39
N THR A 176 5.81 4.44 -0.30
CA THR A 176 4.98 5.13 0.69
C THR A 176 5.76 6.23 1.43
N VAL A 177 7.04 5.99 1.76
CA VAL A 177 7.93 7.02 2.31
C VAL A 177 8.14 8.16 1.31
N LEU A 178 8.38 7.83 0.03
CA LEU A 178 8.50 8.84 -1.03
C LEU A 178 7.22 9.68 -1.13
N THR A 179 6.05 9.05 -1.10
CA THR A 179 4.75 9.75 -1.08
C THR A 179 4.62 10.63 0.14
N ALA A 180 5.02 10.15 1.34
CA ALA A 180 5.00 10.95 2.56
C ALA A 180 5.86 12.22 2.43
N LEU A 181 7.07 12.09 1.87
CA LEU A 181 7.96 13.22 1.61
C LEU A 181 7.36 14.22 0.63
N VAL A 182 6.78 13.74 -0.47
CA VAL A 182 6.11 14.60 -1.47
C VAL A 182 4.93 15.33 -0.82
N VAL A 183 4.06 14.63 -0.08
CA VAL A 183 2.92 15.25 0.62
C VAL A 183 3.39 16.31 1.61
N PHE A 184 4.41 16.00 2.42
CA PHE A 184 4.97 16.94 3.39
C PHE A 184 5.53 18.21 2.73
N LEU A 185 6.27 18.06 1.62
CA LEU A 185 6.86 19.18 0.89
C LEU A 185 5.82 20.05 0.16
N PHE A 186 4.82 19.44 -0.47
CA PHE A 186 3.84 20.16 -1.30
C PHE A 186 2.71 20.77 -0.47
N LEU A 187 2.12 20.03 0.49
CA LEU A 187 1.07 20.59 1.34
C LEU A 187 1.64 21.60 2.34
N GLY A 188 2.82 21.34 2.91
CA GLY A 188 3.47 22.28 3.84
C GLY A 188 3.83 23.63 3.18
N LYS A 189 4.19 23.63 1.89
CA LYS A 189 4.40 24.86 1.11
C LYS A 189 3.12 25.63 0.81
N SER A 190 1.99 24.94 0.68
CA SER A 190 0.69 25.57 0.46
C SER A 190 0.25 26.34 1.71
N GLU A 191 0.38 25.70 2.88
CA GLU A 191 0.02 26.30 4.18
C GLU A 191 0.86 27.53 4.51
N ALA A 192 2.18 27.47 4.29
CA ALA A 192 3.07 28.61 4.51
C ALA A 192 2.70 29.82 3.63
N ARG A 193 2.18 29.57 2.41
CA ARG A 193 1.75 30.61 1.48
C ARG A 193 0.43 31.27 1.92
N THR A 194 -0.52 30.48 2.42
CA THR A 194 -1.80 30.98 2.94
C THR A 194 -1.62 31.84 4.19
N VAL A 195 -0.76 31.41 5.13
CA VAL A 195 -0.45 32.19 6.35
C VAL A 195 0.24 33.50 6.00
N ALA A 196 1.19 33.49 5.06
CA ALA A 196 1.88 34.70 4.61
C ALA A 196 0.95 35.69 3.87
N ALA A 197 -0.08 35.21 3.18
CA ALA A 197 -1.10 36.05 2.54
C ALA A 197 -2.04 36.68 3.58
N ALA A 198 -2.48 35.93 4.60
CA ALA A 198 -3.33 36.43 5.66
C ALA A 198 -2.64 37.48 6.55
N ALA A 199 -1.33 37.38 6.77
CA ALA A 199 -0.56 38.37 7.53
C ALA A 199 -0.30 39.69 6.77
N ARG A 200 -0.65 39.76 5.48
CA ARG A 200 -0.49 40.95 4.63
C ARG A 200 -1.80 41.67 4.32
N ALA A 201 -2.93 41.11 4.75
CA ALA A 201 -4.26 41.69 4.64
C ALA A 201 -4.65 42.40 5.95
#